data_AF-A0A2V6PIX0-F1
#
_entry.id   AF-A0A2V6PIX0-F1
#
_cell.length_a   1.000
_cell.length_b   1.000
_cell.length_c   1.000
_cell.angle_alpha   90.00
_cell.angle_beta   90.00
_cell.angle_gamma   90.00
#
_symmetry.space_group_name_H-M   'P 1'
#
loop_
_entity.id
_entity.type
_entity.pdbx_description
1 polymer ?
#
loop_
_entity_poly.entity_id
_entity_poly.type
_entity_poly.pdbx_seq_one_letter_code
_entity_poly.pdbx_strand_id
1 'polypeptide(L)'
;MTVFGTAGSEVEGELVATLPGPYGAKGSLDDWHLCEWVNLCRAVGQSDRFDVLHSHAYLWGILLEPFSRAPMVHTTHIVPDDNSARLWEMAPQSSVTALSKQQWSAYPKLRPMAVIPHGVETEQFTFSDKPGDYVCYLGRFTSGNKPSRPRARSDCAW
;
A
#
# COMPACT_ATOMS: atom_id res chain seq x y z
N MET A 1 -15.72 7.13 7.40
CA MET A 1 -14.73 6.09 7.07
C MET A 1 -14.20 5.53 8.39
N THR A 2 -13.99 4.23 8.50
CA THR A 2 -13.36 3.61 9.68
C THR A 2 -12.03 3.00 9.24
N VAL A 3 -10.97 3.26 10.00
CA VAL A 3 -9.61 2.75 9.74
C VAL A 3 -9.22 1.77 10.83
N PHE A 4 -8.74 0.60 10.44
CA PHE A 4 -8.11 -0.37 11.34
C PHE A 4 -6.61 -0.16 11.28
N GLY A 5 -6.03 0.27 12.39
CA GLY A 5 -4.63 0.63 12.42
C GLY A 5 -4.11 0.76 13.84
N THR A 6 -2.86 1.21 13.95
CA THR A 6 -2.24 1.36 15.26
C THR A 6 -2.74 2.59 16.01
N ALA A 7 -2.76 2.52 17.34
CA ALA A 7 -3.08 3.65 18.20
C ALA A 7 -2.17 4.86 17.88
N GLY A 8 -2.74 6.06 17.91
CA GLY A 8 -2.03 7.30 17.56
C GLY A 8 -2.02 7.65 16.08
N SER A 9 -2.65 6.84 15.21
CA SER A 9 -2.88 7.21 13.81
C SER A 9 -3.88 8.38 13.72
N GLU A 10 -3.59 9.35 12.87
CA GLU A 10 -4.49 10.47 12.58
C GLU A 10 -5.38 10.10 11.38
N VAL A 11 -6.69 10.16 11.58
CA VAL A 11 -7.70 9.84 10.56
C VAL A 11 -8.87 10.78 10.68
N GLU A 12 -9.53 11.11 9.57
CA GLU A 12 -10.72 11.99 9.57
C GLU A 12 -11.97 11.30 10.15
N GLY A 13 -11.94 9.97 10.28
CA GLY A 13 -13.08 9.16 10.73
C GLY A 13 -12.81 8.40 12.02
N GLU A 14 -13.43 7.23 12.17
CA GLU A 14 -13.20 6.36 13.32
C GLU A 14 -11.86 5.63 13.14
N LEU A 15 -11.03 5.63 14.18
CA LEU A 15 -9.88 4.72 14.30
C LEU A 15 -10.25 3.57 15.22
N VAL A 16 -10.26 2.35 14.69
CA VAL A 16 -10.24 1.13 15.49
C VAL A 16 -8.78 0.76 15.73
N ALA A 17 -8.29 1.10 16.92
CA ALA A 17 -6.92 0.77 17.33
C ALA A 17 -6.78 -0.74 17.53
N THR A 18 -5.94 -1.39 16.72
CA THR A 18 -5.71 -2.84 16.74
C THR A 18 -4.46 -3.24 17.52
N LEU A 19 -3.51 -2.32 17.62
CA LEU A 19 -2.22 -2.43 18.31
C LEU A 19 -1.90 -1.11 19.04
N PRO A 20 -1.12 -1.14 20.12
CA PRO A 20 -0.83 0.05 20.93
C PRO A 20 0.19 1.02 20.29
N GLY A 21 0.89 0.59 19.24
CA GLY A 21 1.87 1.40 18.51
C GLY A 21 2.32 0.71 17.22
N PRO A 22 3.13 1.38 16.38
CA PRO A 22 3.64 0.80 15.14
C PRO A 22 4.49 -0.44 15.43
N TYR A 23 4.86 -1.18 14.38
CA TYR A 23 5.73 -2.36 14.53
C TYR A 23 7.03 -1.98 15.27
N GLY A 24 7.45 -2.83 16.20
CA GLY A 24 8.62 -2.59 17.06
C GLY A 24 8.42 -1.59 18.20
N ALA A 25 7.25 -0.97 18.33
CA ALA A 25 6.92 -0.14 19.50
C ALA A 25 6.68 -1.01 20.74
N LYS A 26 6.89 -0.43 21.93
CA LYS A 26 6.66 -1.13 23.21
C LYS A 26 5.21 -1.64 23.30
N GLY A 27 5.05 -2.96 23.43
CA GLY A 27 3.75 -3.62 23.53
C GLY A 27 3.08 -3.93 22.18
N SER A 28 3.72 -3.59 21.06
CA SER A 28 3.31 -4.01 19.71
C SER A 28 4.12 -5.23 19.25
N LEU A 29 3.82 -5.73 18.06
CA LEU A 29 4.58 -6.82 17.42
C LEU A 29 5.79 -6.25 16.66
N ASP A 30 6.88 -7.01 16.61
CA ASP A 30 8.07 -6.63 15.83
C ASP A 30 7.88 -6.92 14.32
N ASP A 31 7.17 -8.00 13.99
CA ASP A 31 6.90 -8.37 12.61
C ASP A 31 5.74 -7.55 12.05
N TRP A 32 6.06 -6.72 11.07
CA TRP A 32 5.10 -5.87 10.39
C TRP A 32 4.03 -6.69 9.64
N HIS A 33 4.35 -7.90 9.14
CA HIS A 33 3.34 -8.76 8.50
C HIS A 33 2.26 -9.16 9.49
N LEU A 34 2.66 -9.52 10.72
CA LEU A 34 1.70 -9.87 11.76
C LEU A 34 0.85 -8.66 12.15
N CYS A 35 1.42 -7.45 12.14
CA CYS A 35 0.65 -6.22 12.36
C CYS A 35 -0.45 -6.05 11.30
N GLU A 36 -0.13 -6.24 10.03
CA GLU A 36 -1.11 -6.16 8.93
C GLU A 36 -2.19 -7.26 9.03
N TRP A 37 -1.80 -8.48 9.38
CA TRP A 37 -2.76 -9.57 9.59
C TRP A 37 -3.69 -9.30 10.77
N VAL A 38 -3.20 -8.68 11.84
CA VAL A 38 -4.05 -8.24 12.95
C VAL A 38 -5.07 -7.20 12.46
N ASN A 39 -4.66 -6.21 11.64
CA ASN A 39 -5.59 -5.23 11.06
C ASN A 39 -6.66 -5.90 10.19
N LEU A 40 -6.24 -6.75 9.25
CA LEU A 40 -7.13 -7.47 8.34
C LEU A 40 -8.15 -8.33 9.09
N CYS A 41 -7.70 -9.17 10.03
CA CYS A 41 -8.58 -10.04 10.80
C CYS A 41 -9.56 -9.25 11.67
N ARG A 42 -9.14 -8.11 12.25
CA ARG A 42 -10.03 -7.23 13.02
C ARG A 42 -11.07 -6.56 12.14
N ALA A 43 -10.70 -6.10 10.94
CA ALA A 43 -11.63 -5.50 9.97
C ALA A 43 -12.66 -6.53 9.47
N VAL A 44 -12.22 -7.71 9.07
CA VAL A 44 -13.10 -8.79 8.58
C VAL A 44 -14.02 -9.30 9.69
N GLY A 45 -13.52 -9.41 10.92
CA GLY A 45 -14.33 -9.81 12.08
C GLY A 45 -15.44 -8.82 12.44
N GLN A 46 -15.36 -7.58 11.96
CA GLN A 46 -16.40 -6.55 12.06
C GLN A 46 -16.98 -6.18 10.69
N SER A 47 -16.88 -7.07 9.70
CA SER A 47 -17.35 -6.77 8.33
C SER A 47 -18.85 -6.53 8.22
N ASP A 48 -19.63 -6.95 9.22
CA ASP A 48 -21.10 -6.85 9.26
C ASP A 48 -21.64 -5.42 9.40
N ARG A 49 -20.80 -4.48 9.82
CA ARG A 49 -21.15 -3.06 10.01
C ARG A 49 -20.71 -2.15 8.85
N PHE A 50 -20.15 -2.70 7.78
CA PHE A 50 -19.63 -1.92 6.66
C PHE A 50 -20.29 -2.33 5.34
N ASP A 51 -20.48 -1.38 4.44
CA ASP A 51 -20.96 -1.66 3.08
C ASP A 51 -19.84 -2.18 2.18
N VAL A 52 -18.59 -1.82 2.49
CA VAL A 52 -17.39 -2.22 1.75
C VAL A 52 -16.18 -2.22 2.69
N LEU A 53 -15.27 -3.18 2.50
CA LEU A 53 -13.94 -3.16 3.10
C LEU A 53 -12.90 -2.87 2.02
N HIS A 54 -12.06 -1.86 2.24
CA HIS A 54 -10.94 -1.56 1.34
C HIS A 54 -9.62 -1.94 2.00
N SER A 55 -9.00 -3.02 1.51
CA SER A 55 -7.71 -3.51 1.98
C SER A 55 -6.56 -2.89 1.20
N HIS A 56 -5.58 -2.38 1.95
CA HIS A 56 -4.30 -1.90 1.43
C HIS A 56 -3.12 -2.82 1.85
N ALA A 57 -3.43 -3.95 2.50
CA ALA A 57 -2.46 -4.94 2.97
C ALA A 57 -2.12 -5.94 1.84
N TYR A 58 -1.46 -5.43 0.79
CA TYR A 58 -1.13 -6.19 -0.41
C TYR A 58 -2.40 -6.85 -0.99
N LEU A 59 -2.33 -8.13 -1.39
CA LEU A 59 -3.49 -8.92 -1.78
C LEU A 59 -3.91 -9.95 -0.72
N TRP A 60 -3.38 -9.88 0.50
CA TRP A 60 -3.64 -10.89 1.53
C TRP A 60 -5.10 -10.96 1.97
N GLY A 61 -5.82 -9.84 1.87
CA GLY A 61 -7.26 -9.78 2.14
C GLY A 61 -8.10 -10.69 1.25
N ILE A 62 -7.60 -11.09 0.07
CA ILE A 62 -8.31 -12.02 -0.85
C ILE A 62 -8.67 -13.32 -0.13
N LEU A 63 -7.76 -13.86 0.69
CA LEU A 63 -7.99 -15.11 1.41
C LEU A 63 -9.07 -15.00 2.50
N LEU A 64 -9.43 -13.77 2.88
CA LEU A 64 -10.42 -13.49 3.90
C LEU A 64 -11.80 -13.17 3.34
N GLU A 65 -11.94 -12.98 2.02
CA GLU A 65 -13.21 -12.68 1.36
C GLU A 65 -14.35 -13.65 1.76
N PRO A 66 -14.14 -14.98 1.83
CA PRO A 66 -15.21 -15.91 2.22
C PRO A 66 -15.74 -15.71 3.65
N PHE A 67 -14.97 -15.05 4.52
CA PHE A 67 -15.35 -14.79 5.91
C PHE A 67 -15.91 -13.38 6.12
N SER A 68 -15.82 -12.51 5.11
CA SER A 68 -16.33 -11.15 5.17
C SER A 68 -17.82 -11.11 4.83
N ARG A 69 -18.60 -10.37 5.63
CA ARG A 69 -20.00 -10.07 5.32
C ARG A 69 -20.16 -8.92 4.33
N ALA A 70 -19.14 -8.08 4.20
CA ALA A 70 -19.08 -6.99 3.24
C ALA A 70 -18.17 -7.37 2.05
N PRO A 71 -18.47 -6.89 0.82
CA PRO A 71 -17.55 -7.03 -0.29
C PRO A 71 -16.20 -6.35 0.03
N MET A 72 -15.11 -6.94 -0.45
CA MET A 72 -13.76 -6.42 -0.25
C MET A 72 -13.19 -5.88 -1.57
N VAL A 73 -12.47 -4.77 -1.49
CA VAL A 73 -11.68 -4.18 -2.58
C VAL A 73 -10.21 -4.15 -2.13
N HIS A 74 -9.29 -4.54 -3.01
CA HIS A 74 -7.86 -4.64 -2.68
C HIS A 74 -7.03 -3.70 -3.55
N THR A 75 -6.14 -2.96 -2.91
CA THR A 75 -5.12 -2.14 -3.59
C THR A 75 -3.75 -2.52 -3.08
N THR A 76 -2.91 -3.09 -3.94
CA THR A 76 -1.48 -3.27 -3.62
C THR A 76 -0.71 -2.01 -4.02
N HIS A 77 0.12 -1.50 -3.11
CA HIS A 77 0.93 -0.30 -3.34
C HIS A 77 2.32 -0.58 -3.92
N ILE A 78 2.66 -1.85 -4.06
CA ILE A 78 3.91 -2.29 -4.68
C ILE A 78 3.64 -2.88 -6.06
N VAL A 79 4.71 -3.08 -6.83
CA VAL A 79 4.63 -3.88 -8.04
C VAL A 79 4.33 -5.33 -7.64
N PRO A 80 3.27 -5.96 -8.18
CA PRO A 80 2.93 -7.34 -7.89
C PRO A 80 4.04 -8.29 -8.34
N ASP A 81 4.23 -9.36 -7.57
CA ASP A 81 5.11 -10.47 -7.88
C ASP A 81 4.31 -11.72 -8.30
N ASP A 82 5.02 -12.80 -8.64
CA ASP A 82 4.40 -14.05 -9.10
C ASP A 82 3.47 -14.66 -8.05
N ASN A 83 3.77 -14.48 -6.76
CA ASN A 83 2.91 -14.96 -5.69
C ASN A 83 1.62 -14.15 -5.59
N SER A 84 1.71 -12.83 -5.73
CA SER A 84 0.54 -11.94 -5.77
C SER A 84 -0.35 -12.27 -6.97
N ALA A 85 0.25 -12.53 -8.13
CA ALA A 85 -0.47 -12.93 -9.33
C ALA A 85 -1.18 -14.29 -9.14
N ARG A 86 -0.47 -15.31 -8.64
CA ARG A 86 -1.06 -16.62 -8.35
C ARG A 86 -2.18 -16.55 -7.33
N LEU A 87 -2.03 -15.72 -6.28
CA LEU A 87 -3.08 -15.53 -5.28
C LEU A 87 -4.35 -14.96 -5.91
N TRP A 88 -4.22 -13.98 -6.81
CA TRP A 88 -5.38 -13.44 -7.51
C TRP A 88 -5.97 -14.43 -8.52
N GLU A 89 -5.15 -15.23 -9.20
CA GLU A 89 -5.63 -16.31 -10.09
C GLU A 89 -6.46 -17.37 -9.34
N MET A 90 -6.18 -17.61 -8.06
CA MET A 90 -6.96 -18.51 -7.20
C MET A 90 -8.34 -17.94 -6.83
N ALA A 91 -8.53 -16.62 -6.95
CA ALA A 91 -9.75 -15.91 -6.62
C ALA A 91 -10.07 -14.86 -7.71
N PRO A 92 -10.38 -15.30 -8.95
CA PRO A 92 -10.51 -14.41 -10.10
C PRO A 92 -11.66 -13.41 -9.98
N GLN A 93 -12.62 -13.64 -9.07
CA GLN A 93 -13.72 -12.74 -8.75
C GLN A 93 -13.34 -11.58 -7.82
N SER A 94 -12.16 -11.61 -7.20
CA SER A 94 -11.74 -10.59 -6.23
C SER A 94 -11.58 -9.22 -6.89
N SER A 95 -12.04 -8.18 -6.19
CA SER A 95 -12.01 -6.80 -6.68
C SER A 95 -10.65 -6.17 -6.43
N VAL A 96 -9.77 -6.20 -7.43
CA VAL A 96 -8.42 -5.61 -7.34
C VAL A 96 -8.34 -4.32 -8.15
N THR A 97 -7.78 -3.25 -7.56
CA THR A 97 -7.46 -2.00 -8.26
C THR A 97 -5.96 -1.85 -8.48
N ALA A 98 -5.59 -0.93 -9.36
CA ALA A 98 -4.20 -0.63 -9.68
C ALA A 98 -3.92 0.87 -9.58
N LEU A 99 -2.66 1.22 -9.33
CA LEU A 99 -2.16 2.59 -9.23
C LEU A 99 -1.66 3.13 -10.57
N SER A 100 -1.37 2.25 -11.52
CA SER A 100 -0.94 2.63 -12.85
C SER A 100 -1.34 1.57 -13.88
N LYS A 101 -1.38 1.96 -15.16
CA LYS A 101 -1.60 1.02 -16.27
C LYS A 101 -0.49 -0.02 -16.38
N GLN A 102 0.70 0.28 -15.87
CA GLN A 102 1.86 -0.62 -15.94
C GLN A 102 1.90 -1.61 -14.79
N GLN A 103 1.25 -1.33 -13.66
CA GLN A 103 1.42 -2.12 -12.43
C GLN A 103 1.21 -3.62 -12.63
N TRP A 104 0.21 -4.01 -13.44
CA TRP A 104 -0.10 -5.41 -13.73
C TRP A 104 0.33 -5.85 -15.14
N SER A 105 1.14 -5.07 -15.85
CA SER A 105 1.48 -5.35 -17.26
C SER A 105 2.26 -6.66 -17.46
N ALA A 106 2.94 -7.16 -16.42
CA ALA A 106 3.62 -8.46 -16.45
C ALA A 106 2.64 -9.65 -16.43
N TYR A 107 1.39 -9.42 -16.04
CA TYR A 107 0.35 -10.45 -15.85
C TYR A 107 -0.90 -10.11 -16.69
N PRO A 108 -0.83 -10.18 -18.03
CA PRO A 108 -1.86 -9.61 -18.94
C PRO A 108 -3.25 -10.27 -18.85
N LYS A 109 -3.33 -11.45 -18.21
CA LYS A 109 -4.60 -12.14 -17.92
C LYS A 109 -5.33 -11.55 -16.72
N LEU A 110 -4.61 -10.89 -15.82
CA LEU A 110 -5.15 -10.25 -14.63
C LEU A 110 -5.47 -8.79 -14.94
N ARG A 111 -6.74 -8.41 -14.81
CA ARG A 111 -7.26 -7.10 -15.21
C ARG A 111 -7.84 -6.37 -14.01
N PRO A 112 -7.15 -5.33 -13.50
CA PRO A 112 -7.67 -4.54 -12.40
C PRO A 112 -9.00 -3.89 -12.79
N MET A 113 -9.93 -3.80 -11.84
CA MET A 113 -11.24 -3.18 -12.08
C MET A 113 -11.13 -1.69 -12.43
N ALA A 114 -10.11 -1.02 -11.88
CA ALA A 114 -9.85 0.38 -12.10
C ALA A 114 -8.35 0.68 -11.94
N VAL A 115 -7.89 1.71 -12.65
CA VAL A 115 -6.59 2.34 -12.43
C VAL A 115 -6.85 3.68 -11.73
N ILE A 116 -6.41 3.79 -10.47
CA ILE A 116 -6.60 4.94 -9.59
C ILE A 116 -5.20 5.41 -9.15
N PRO A 117 -4.59 6.38 -9.84
CA PRO A 117 -3.28 6.91 -9.46
C PRO A 117 -3.32 7.58 -8.09
N HIS A 118 -2.18 7.59 -7.40
CA HIS A 118 -2.04 8.38 -6.18
C HIS A 118 -2.24 9.87 -6.47
N GLY A 119 -3.03 10.53 -5.61
CA GLY A 119 -3.15 11.97 -5.61
C GLY A 119 -1.94 12.63 -4.93
N VAL A 120 -1.65 13.85 -5.33
CA VAL A 120 -0.74 14.77 -4.64
C VAL A 120 -1.40 16.14 -4.61
N GLU A 121 -1.37 16.81 -3.46
CA GLU A 121 -1.84 18.20 -3.33
C GLU A 121 -0.84 19.13 -4.00
N THR A 122 -1.12 19.50 -5.25
CA THR A 122 -0.18 20.28 -6.06
C THR A 122 0.04 21.68 -5.50
N GLU A 123 -0.89 22.24 -4.73
CA GLU A 123 -0.70 23.54 -4.08
C GLU A 123 0.40 23.54 -3.01
N GLN A 124 0.76 22.37 -2.45
CA GLN A 124 1.84 22.25 -1.47
C GLN A 124 3.24 22.33 -2.11
N PHE A 125 3.35 22.21 -3.44
CA PHE A 125 4.62 22.16 -4.16
C PHE A 125 4.76 23.37 -5.09
N THR A 126 5.81 24.17 -4.88
CA THR A 126 6.14 25.26 -5.80
C THR A 126 6.87 24.71 -7.02
N PHE A 127 6.20 24.71 -8.17
CA PHE A 127 6.83 24.38 -9.44
C PHE A 127 7.84 25.46 -9.85
N SER A 128 9.05 25.05 -10.25
CA SER A 128 10.05 25.91 -10.88
C SER A 128 10.33 25.40 -12.29
N ASP A 129 10.17 26.26 -13.28
CA ASP A 129 10.49 25.98 -14.68
C ASP A 129 11.99 26.12 -14.99
N LYS A 130 12.78 26.64 -14.04
CA LYS A 130 14.24 26.79 -14.14
C LYS A 130 14.96 25.64 -13.43
N PRO A 131 15.64 24.73 -14.15
CA PRO A 131 16.44 23.68 -13.53
C PRO A 131 17.74 24.25 -12.93
N GLY A 132 18.23 23.64 -11.85
CA GLY A 132 19.57 23.90 -11.30
C GLY A 132 20.66 23.01 -11.92
N ASP A 133 21.92 23.24 -11.55
CA ASP A 133 23.07 22.40 -11.98
C ASP A 133 23.27 21.20 -11.06
N TYR A 134 22.19 20.46 -10.79
CA TYR A 134 22.21 19.27 -9.95
C TYR A 134 21.19 18.23 -10.42
N VAL A 135 21.40 16.98 -10.00
CA VAL A 135 20.40 15.91 -10.07
C VAL A 135 19.93 15.63 -8.65
N CYS A 136 18.63 15.83 -8.38
CA CYS A 136 18.01 15.46 -7.12
C CYS A 136 17.30 14.12 -7.27
N TYR A 137 17.69 13.16 -6.43
CA TYR A 137 17.00 11.90 -6.28
C TYR A 137 16.30 11.88 -4.92
N LEU A 138 14.97 11.79 -4.93
CA LEU A 138 14.16 11.69 -3.72
C LEU A 138 13.51 10.31 -3.65
N GLY A 139 14.11 9.42 -2.87
CA GLY A 139 13.60 8.06 -2.68
C GLY A 139 14.37 7.32 -1.60
N ARG A 140 13.80 6.22 -1.09
CA ARG A 140 14.48 5.38 -0.11
C ARG A 140 15.64 4.65 -0.78
N PHE A 141 16.81 4.59 -0.14
CA PHE A 141 17.96 3.82 -0.64
C PHE A 141 17.79 2.30 -0.40
N THR A 142 16.87 1.68 -1.12
CA THR A 142 16.60 0.22 -1.08
C THR A 142 16.92 -0.43 -2.41
N SER A 143 17.14 -1.75 -2.45
CA SER A 143 17.50 -2.46 -3.68
C SER A 143 16.55 -2.19 -4.86
N GLY A 144 15.25 -2.00 -4.60
CA GLY A 144 14.25 -1.67 -5.62
C GLY A 144 14.17 -0.19 -6.04
N ASN A 145 14.82 0.71 -5.29
CA ASN A 145 14.73 2.16 -5.51
C ASN A 145 16.08 2.80 -5.84
N LYS A 146 17.21 2.09 -5.71
CA LYS A 146 18.54 2.66 -5.95
C LYS A 146 18.69 3.22 -7.37
N PRO A 147 19.15 4.47 -7.55
CA PRO A 147 19.54 4.96 -8.86
C PRO A 147 20.66 4.09 -9.42
N SER A 148 20.49 3.57 -10.63
CA SER A 148 21.54 2.85 -11.34
C SER A 148 22.69 3.82 -11.63
N ARG A 149 23.75 3.78 -10.81
CA ARG A 149 25.01 4.55 -10.90
C ARG A 149 24.93 5.84 -11.74
N PRO A 150 24.76 7.02 -11.12
CA PRO A 150 25.15 8.25 -11.79
C PRO A 150 26.69 8.25 -11.92
N ARG A 151 27.22 8.38 -13.14
CA ARG A 151 28.59 8.89 -13.32
C ARG A 151 28.53 10.38 -13.01
N ALA A 152 28.81 10.77 -11.78
CA ALA A 152 29.09 12.16 -11.44
C ALA A 152 30.28 12.21 -10.47
N ARG A 153 31.21 13.12 -10.78
CA ARG A 153 32.43 13.38 -10.01
C ARG A 153 32.09 14.09 -8.68
N SER A 154 32.83 13.66 -7.65
CA SER A 154 33.36 14.40 -6.48
C SER A 154 32.49 15.41 -5.71
N ASP A 155 32.52 15.20 -4.39
CA ASP A 155 32.53 16.19 -3.31
C ASP A 155 31.21 16.85 -2.90
N CYS A 156 30.48 16.16 -2.02
CA CYS A 156 29.85 16.80 -0.86
C CYS A 156 30.12 15.97 0.39
N ALA A 157 30.83 16.56 1.35
CA ALA A 157 30.96 16.07 2.72
C ALA A 157 29.62 16.23 3.46
N TRP A 158 29.32 15.28 4.35
CA TRP A 158 28.39 15.46 5.46
C TRP A 158 29.19 15.78 6.72
#